data_AF-A0A523ZI55-F1
#
_entry.id   AF-A0A523ZI55-F1
#
_cell.length_a   1.000
_cell.length_b   1.000
_cell.length_c   1.000
_cell.angle_alpha   90.00
_cell.angle_beta   90.00
_cell.angle_gamma   90.00
#
_symmetry.space_group_name_H-M   'P 1'
#
loop_
_entity.id
_entity.type
_entity.pdbx_description
1 polymer ?
#
loop_
_entity_poly.entity_id
_entity_poly.type
_entity_poly.pdbx_seq_one_letter_code
_entity_poly.pdbx_strand_id
1 'polypeptide(L)' 'GKPTAIIAHTTKGKGVSFMENNPHFHGTAPTREEAERALKELE' A
#
# COMPACT_ATOMS: atom_id res chain seq x y z
N GLY A 1 14.68 27.96 -16.44
CA GLY A 1 13.83 26.78 -16.16
C GLY A 1 12.91 27.11 -15.01
N LYS A 2 11.73 26.46 -14.94
CA LYS A 2 10.82 26.55 -13.80
C LYS A 2 10.80 25.20 -13.06
N PRO A 3 10.62 25.17 -11.73
CA PRO A 3 10.43 23.91 -11.03
C PRO A 3 9.20 23.19 -11.59
N THR A 4 9.30 21.87 -11.73
CA THR A 4 8.18 21.01 -12.13
C THR A 4 7.90 20.07 -10.98
N ALA A 5 6.62 19.96 -10.59
CA ALA A 5 6.14 18.97 -9.64
C ALA A 5 5.11 18.09 -10.32
N ILE A 6 5.10 16.80 -9.98
CA ILE A 6 4.10 15.84 -10.43
C ILE A 6 3.24 15.49 -9.22
N ILE A 7 1.93 15.75 -9.32
CA ILE A 7 0.97 15.29 -8.32
C ILE A 7 0.56 13.88 -8.70
N ALA A 8 1.22 12.89 -8.10
CA ALA A 8 0.89 11.49 -8.30
C ALA A 8 -0.30 11.09 -7.42
N HIS A 9 -1.46 10.86 -8.03
CA HIS A 9 -2.61 10.27 -7.36
C HIS A 9 -2.34 8.78 -7.12
N THR A 10 -2.33 8.35 -5.86
CA THR A 10 -2.00 6.97 -5.47
C THR A 10 -3.04 6.39 -4.52
N THR A 11 -2.99 5.08 -4.33
CA THR A 11 -3.73 4.35 -3.30
C THR A 11 -2.72 3.88 -2.25
N LYS A 12 -2.87 4.28 -0.99
CA LYS A 12 -2.01 3.79 0.09
C LYS A 12 -2.28 2.29 0.28
N GLY A 13 -1.23 1.47 0.34
CA GLY A 13 -1.36 0.02 0.42
C GLY A 13 -1.74 -0.65 -0.92
N LYS A 14 -1.53 0.02 -2.06
CA LYS A 14 -1.86 -0.50 -3.40
C LYS A 14 -1.32 -1.90 -3.61
N GLY A 15 -2.16 -2.80 -4.13
CA GLY A 15 -1.80 -4.17 -4.48
C GLY A 15 -2.14 -5.22 -3.42
N VAL A 16 -2.55 -4.80 -2.22
CA VAL A 16 -3.05 -5.70 -1.19
C VAL A 16 -4.41 -5.18 -0.73
N SER A 17 -5.47 -5.90 -1.11
CA SER A 17 -6.88 -5.50 -1.00
C SER A 17 -7.28 -5.00 0.39
N PHE A 18 -6.82 -5.66 1.45
CA PHE A 18 -7.15 -5.29 2.84
C PHE A 18 -6.28 -4.15 3.40
N MET A 19 -5.19 -3.79 2.70
CA MET A 19 -4.34 -2.65 3.03
C MET A 19 -4.72 -1.38 2.26
N GLU A 20 -5.43 -1.50 1.14
CA GLU A 20 -5.82 -0.34 0.32
C GLU A 20 -6.69 0.65 1.10
N ASN A 21 -6.26 1.91 1.15
CA ASN A 21 -6.92 3.01 1.86
C ASN A 21 -7.16 2.75 3.35
N ASN A 22 -6.38 1.86 3.98
CA ASN A 22 -6.54 1.50 5.38
C ASN A 22 -5.45 2.17 6.27
N PRO A 23 -5.80 3.11 7.16
CA PRO A 23 -4.84 3.81 8.03
C PRO A 23 -4.11 2.89 9.01
N HIS A 24 -4.70 1.74 9.37
CA HIS A 24 -4.10 0.77 10.28
C HIS A 24 -2.70 0.35 9.82
N PHE A 25 -2.52 0.16 8.51
CA PHE A 25 -1.26 -0.25 7.90
C PHE A 25 -0.30 0.93 7.59
N HIS A 26 -0.45 2.08 8.25
CA HIS A 26 0.52 3.18 8.08
C HIS A 26 1.92 2.84 8.58
N GLY A 27 2.00 2.17 9.72
CA GLY A 27 3.25 1.74 10.35
C GLY A 27 3.09 0.43 11.14
N THR A 28 1.95 -0.24 10.99
CA THR A 28 1.69 -1.54 11.60
C THR A 28 2.18 -2.63 10.66
N ALA A 29 3.06 -3.49 11.16
CA ALA A 29 3.48 -4.68 10.42
C ALA A 29 2.33 -5.69 10.32
N PRO A 30 2.13 -6.34 9.16
CA PRO A 30 1.14 -7.40 9.05
C PRO A 30 1.50 -8.59 9.95
N THR A 31 0.49 -9.33 10.41
CA THR A 31 0.73 -10.64 11.03
C THR A 31 1.30 -11.63 10.00
N ARG A 32 1.76 -12.80 10.45
CA ARG A 32 2.24 -13.84 9.54
C ARG A 32 1.16 -14.26 8.54
N GLU A 33 -0.06 -14.46 9.02
CA GLU A 33 -1.20 -14.89 8.20
C GLU A 33 -1.61 -13.80 7.19
N GLU A 34 -1.55 -12.53 7.61
CA GLU A 34 -1.79 -11.39 6.72
C GLU A 34 -0.70 -11.24 5.66
N ALA A 35 0.57 -11.46 6.03
CA ALA A 35 1.69 -11.41 5.11
C ALA A 35 1.59 -12.51 4.05
N GLU A 36 1.27 -13.74 4.44
CA GLU A 36 1.03 -14.84 3.50
C GLU A 36 -0.12 -14.55 2.54
N ARG A 37 -1.22 -13.93 3.03
CA ARG A 37 -2.32 -13.49 2.17
C ARG A 37 -1.90 -12.38 1.21
N ALA A 38 -1.18 -11.38 1.70
CA ALA A 38 -0.68 -10.26 0.89
C ALA A 38 0.25 -10.73 -0.23
N LEU A 39 1.15 -11.67 0.05
CA LEU A 39 2.05 -12.22 -0.98
C LEU A 39 1.27 -12.95 -2.09
N LYS A 40 0.22 -13.69 -1.75
CA LYS A 40 -0.65 -14.34 -2.75
C LYS A 40 -1.43 -13.35 -3.61
N GLU A 41 -1.77 -12.17 -3.08
CA GLU A 41 -2.46 -11.13 -3.85
C GLU A 41 -1.53 -10.38 -4.82
N LEU A 42 -0.21 -10.52 -4.66
CA LEU A 42 0.81 -9.85 -5.47
C LEU A 42 1.37 -10.72 -6.61
N GLU A 43 1.07 -12.02 -6.63
CA GLU A 43 1.38 -12.94 -7.74
C GLU A 43 0.46 -12.70 -8.94
#